data_AF-A0A9X8BMW4-F1
#
_entry.id   AF-A0A9X8BMW4-F1
#
_cell.length_a   1.000
_cell.length_b   1.000
_cell.length_c   1.000
_cell.angle_alpha   90.00
_cell.angle_beta   90.00
_cell.angle_gamma   90.00
#
_symmetry.space_group_name_H-M   'P 1'
#
loop_
_entity.id
_entity.type
_entity.pdbx_description
1 polymer ?
#
loop_
_entity_poly.entity_id
_entity_poly.type
_entity_poly.pdbx_seq_one_letter_code
_entity_poly.pdbx_strand_id
1 'polypeptide(L)'
;MINKAWREELQELKRDGSACQFHDAEWGVIRLKLLYRGEFLFFQLNERALICEVSARYSTLDKTSLKRWDDGSVIGADEREALAKIIARYYRLCWKDDLRIN
;
A
#
# COMPACT_ATOMS: atom_id res chain seq x y z
N MET A 1 3.46 -17.22 -0.16
CA MET A 1 4.70 -16.91 -0.90
C MET A 1 4.40 -15.69 -1.76
N ILE A 2 5.18 -14.61 -1.72
CA ILE A 2 5.00 -13.52 -2.69
C ILE A 2 5.36 -14.10 -4.06
N ASN A 3 4.41 -14.04 -5.00
CA ASN A 3 4.62 -14.50 -6.38
C ASN A 3 5.82 -13.76 -6.97
N LYS A 4 6.69 -14.45 -7.71
CA LYS A 4 7.90 -13.87 -8.29
C LYS A 4 7.60 -12.60 -9.11
N ALA A 5 6.49 -12.63 -9.86
CA ALA A 5 6.01 -11.49 -10.66
C ALA A 5 5.83 -10.21 -9.84
N TRP A 6 5.21 -10.30 -8.66
CA TRP A 6 5.00 -9.13 -7.79
C TRP A 6 6.29 -8.53 -7.25
N ARG A 7 7.36 -9.32 -7.10
CA ARG A 7 8.65 -8.79 -6.60
C ARG A 7 9.34 -7.92 -7.63
N GLU A 8 9.34 -8.35 -8.89
CA GLU A 8 9.92 -7.59 -9.99
C GLU A 8 9.13 -6.28 -10.17
N GLU A 9 7.81 -6.35 -10.18
CA GLU A 9 6.93 -5.19 -10.25
C GLU A 9 7.13 -4.21 -9.09
N LEU A 10 7.30 -4.70 -7.85
CA LEU A 10 7.58 -3.86 -6.69
C LEU A 10 8.88 -3.06 -6.83
N GLN A 11 9.91 -3.62 -7.46
CA GLN A 11 11.17 -2.90 -7.70
C GLN A 11 11.01 -1.80 -8.75
N GLU A 12 10.18 -2.03 -9.76
CA GLU A 12 9.83 -1.01 -10.77
C GLU A 12 9.01 0.11 -10.13
N LEU A 13 7.98 -0.24 -9.36
CA LEU A 13 7.12 0.72 -8.66
C LEU A 13 7.88 1.58 -7.64
N LYS A 14 8.88 1.02 -6.95
CA LYS A 14 9.77 1.79 -6.07
C LYS A 14 10.53 2.88 -6.83
N ARG A 15 10.81 2.72 -8.11
CA ARG A 15 11.50 3.72 -8.94
C ARG A 15 10.54 4.67 -9.66
N ASP A 16 9.25 4.41 -9.57
CA ASP A 16 8.22 5.14 -10.29
C ASP A 16 7.89 6.50 -9.65
N GLY A 17 8.28 7.58 -10.33
CA GLY A 17 8.03 8.95 -9.88
C GLY A 17 6.57 9.39 -9.93
N SER A 18 5.66 8.58 -10.47
CA SER A 18 4.23 8.93 -10.58
C SER A 18 3.40 8.57 -9.34
N ALA A 19 3.98 7.90 -8.34
CA ALA A 19 3.28 7.60 -7.09
C ALA A 19 3.05 8.89 -6.30
N CYS A 20 1.90 8.99 -5.61
CA CYS A 20 1.76 10.00 -4.58
C CYS A 20 2.87 9.81 -3.54
N GLN A 21 3.51 10.88 -3.09
CA GLN A 21 4.52 10.82 -2.05
C GLN A 21 4.23 11.85 -0.95
N PHE A 22 4.42 11.41 0.29
CA PHE A 22 4.28 12.23 1.49
C PHE A 22 5.51 12.05 2.38
N HIS A 23 5.84 13.11 3.11
CA HIS A 23 6.83 13.07 4.19
C HIS A 23 6.08 13.30 5.50
N ASP A 24 5.99 12.26 6.31
CA ASP A 24 5.35 12.27 7.63
C ASP A 24 6.42 12.30 8.72
N ALA A 25 6.20 13.08 9.78
CA ALA A 25 7.15 13.23 10.86
C ALA A 25 7.31 11.96 11.74
N GLU A 26 6.25 11.15 11.84
CA GLU A 26 6.22 9.90 12.62
C GLU A 26 6.64 8.71 11.76
N TRP A 27 6.14 8.64 10.52
CA TRP A 27 6.25 7.44 9.68
C TRP A 27 7.32 7.53 8.60
N GLY A 28 7.87 8.71 8.35
CA GLY A 28 8.86 8.96 7.30
C GLY A 28 8.22 9.07 5.91
N VAL A 29 8.84 8.44 4.91
CA VAL A 29 8.38 8.55 3.51
C VAL A 29 7.25 7.56 3.25
N ILE A 30 6.12 8.05 2.76
CA ILE A 30 4.96 7.24 2.41
C ILE A 30 4.63 7.43 0.94
N ARG A 31 4.47 6.34 0.20
CA ARG A 31 4.08 6.37 -1.22
C ARG A 31 2.93 5.45 -1.54
N LEU A 32 2.01 5.93 -2.38
CA LEU A 32 0.83 5.21 -2.80
C LEU A 32 0.63 5.33 -4.31
N LYS A 33 0.20 4.23 -4.95
CA LYS A 33 -0.23 4.24 -6.34
C LYS A 33 -1.30 3.17 -6.59
N LEU A 34 -2.43 3.58 -7.17
CA LEU A 34 -3.43 2.64 -7.65
C LEU A 34 -2.91 1.91 -8.90
N LEU A 35 -3.08 0.59 -8.90
CA LEU A 35 -2.69 -0.30 -9.99
C LEU A 35 -3.94 -0.96 -10.59
N TYR A 36 -3.82 -1.47 -11.82
CA TYR A 36 -4.85 -2.27 -12.48
C TYR A 36 -6.27 -1.71 -12.35
N ARG A 37 -6.46 -0.43 -12.72
CA ARG A 37 -7.75 0.28 -12.67
C ARG A 37 -8.37 0.36 -11.25
N GLY A 38 -7.53 0.29 -10.21
CA GLY A 38 -7.94 0.46 -8.83
C GLY A 38 -8.38 -0.82 -8.12
N GLU A 39 -7.96 -1.98 -8.62
CA GLU A 39 -8.12 -3.29 -7.97
C GLU A 39 -6.98 -3.57 -6.97
N PHE A 40 -5.84 -2.92 -7.17
CA PHE A 40 -4.67 -3.06 -6.31
C PHE A 40 -4.09 -1.70 -5.97
N LEU A 41 -3.37 -1.67 -4.86
CA LEU A 41 -2.66 -0.50 -4.37
C LEU A 41 -1.21 -0.90 -4.08
N PHE A 42 -0.28 -0.21 -4.73
CA PHE A 42 1.10 -0.14 -4.28
C PHE A 42 1.17 0.75 -3.04
N PHE A 43 1.76 0.22 -1.97
CA PHE A 43 2.05 0.96 -0.76
C PHE A 43 3.53 0.80 -0.40
N GLN A 44 4.19 1.91 -0.12
CA GLN A 44 5.56 1.94 0.38
C GLN A 44 5.65 2.80 1.63
N LEU A 45 6.34 2.27 2.63
CA LEU A 45 6.68 2.92 3.88
C LEU A 45 8.21 2.85 4.05
N ASN A 46 8.86 3.99 3.92
CA ASN A 46 10.32 4.10 3.81
C ASN A 46 10.85 3.15 2.73
N GLU A 47 11.73 2.21 3.07
CA GLU A 47 12.32 1.27 2.12
C GLU A 47 11.47 0.02 1.88
N ARG A 48 10.41 -0.22 2.67
CA ARG A 48 9.58 -1.44 2.54
C ARG A 48 8.35 -1.17 1.72
N ALA A 49 7.98 -2.12 0.86
CA ALA A 49 6.81 -1.99 0.02
C ALA A 49 5.98 -3.27 -0.01
N LEU A 50 4.71 -3.12 -0.37
CA LEU A 50 3.80 -4.22 -0.61
C LEU A 50 2.76 -3.81 -1.66
N ILE A 51 2.06 -4.81 -2.18
CA ILE A 51 0.84 -4.59 -2.96
C ILE A 51 -0.31 -5.24 -2.20
N CYS A 52 -1.38 -4.47 -2.03
CA CYS A 52 -2.60 -4.90 -1.35
C CYS A 52 -3.81 -4.72 -2.26
N GLU A 53 -4.86 -5.47 -1.97
CA GLU A 53 -6.11 -5.45 -2.70
C GLU A 53 -6.99 -4.30 -2.20
N VAL A 54 -7.49 -3.50 -3.13
CA VAL A 54 -8.42 -2.41 -2.86
C VAL A 54 -9.55 -2.43 -3.88
N SER A 55 -10.62 -1.70 -3.61
CA SER A 55 -11.57 -1.30 -4.63
C SER A 55 -11.65 0.22 -4.64
N ALA A 56 -11.06 0.85 -5.65
CA ALA A 56 -11.20 2.30 -5.83
C ALA A 56 -12.65 2.70 -6.14
N ARG A 57 -13.44 1.79 -6.74
CA ARG A 57 -14.87 2.03 -7.02
C ARG A 57 -15.71 2.14 -5.76
N TYR A 58 -15.41 1.31 -4.76
CA TYR A 58 -16.17 1.27 -3.50
C TYR A 58 -15.41 1.90 -2.34
N SER A 59 -14.21 2.41 -2.60
CA SER A 59 -13.26 2.94 -1.63
C SER A 59 -13.10 2.01 -0.45
N THR A 60 -12.67 0.77 -0.72
CA THR A 60 -12.42 -0.27 0.29
C THR A 60 -11.00 -0.83 0.19
N LEU A 61 -10.41 -1.18 1.34
CA LEU A 61 -9.18 -1.96 1.47
C LEU A 61 -9.52 -3.34 2.04
N ASP A 62 -9.06 -4.41 1.39
CA ASP A 62 -9.06 -5.74 2.01
C ASP A 62 -7.82 -5.88 2.89
N LYS A 63 -7.99 -5.76 4.21
CA LYS A 63 -6.86 -5.85 5.15
C LYS A 63 -6.19 -7.22 5.11
N THR A 64 -6.92 -8.28 4.72
CA THR A 64 -6.38 -9.64 4.67
C THR A 64 -5.32 -9.81 3.59
N SER A 65 -5.28 -8.91 2.60
CA SER A 65 -4.25 -8.84 1.56
C SER A 65 -2.89 -8.33 2.07
N LEU A 66 -2.85 -7.65 3.23
CA LEU A 66 -1.63 -7.17 3.90
C LEU A 66 -0.91 -8.35 4.60
N LYS A 67 -0.22 -9.17 3.82
CA LYS A 67 0.38 -10.44 4.28
C LYS A 67 1.88 -10.34 4.50
N ARG A 68 2.62 -9.71 3.59
CA ARG A 68 4.08 -9.69 3.57
C ARG A 68 4.64 -8.43 2.93
N TRP A 69 5.79 -8.00 3.42
CA TRP A 69 6.62 -6.99 2.76
C TRP A 69 7.40 -7.58 1.58
N ASP A 70 7.97 -6.72 0.74
CA ASP A 70 8.74 -7.09 -0.46
C ASP A 70 10.01 -7.90 -0.16
N ASP A 71 10.59 -7.74 1.04
CA ASP A 71 11.68 -8.58 1.56
C ASP A 71 11.22 -10.00 1.98
N GLY A 72 9.92 -10.25 1.96
CA GLY A 72 9.29 -11.51 2.32
C GLY A 72 8.92 -11.66 3.79
N SER A 73 9.25 -10.69 4.65
CA SER A 73 8.85 -10.68 6.05
C SER A 73 7.32 -10.67 6.20
N VAL A 74 6.83 -11.34 7.25
CA VAL A 74 5.38 -11.49 7.50
C VAL A 74 4.87 -10.30 8.28
N ILE A 75 3.72 -9.76 7.85
CA ILE A 75 3.04 -8.68 8.54
C ILE A 75 2.16 -9.28 9.64
N GLY A 76 2.45 -8.91 10.89
CA GLY A 76 1.72 -9.33 12.08
C GLY A 76 0.32 -8.71 12.19
N ALA A 77 -0.49 -9.15 13.15
CA ALA A 77 -1.85 -8.62 13.33
C ALA A 77 -1.85 -7.13 13.71
N ASP A 78 -1.05 -6.73 14.71
CA ASP A 78 -0.97 -5.34 15.17
C ASP A 78 -0.38 -4.42 14.08
N GLU A 79 0.67 -4.88 13.42
CA GLU A 79 1.29 -4.17 12.29
C GLU A 79 0.29 -4.00 11.14
N ARG A 80 -0.47 -5.04 10.79
CA ARG A 80 -1.50 -4.98 9.75
C ARG A 80 -2.55 -3.91 10.04
N GLU A 81 -3.01 -3.84 11.28
CA GLU A 81 -3.99 -2.84 11.71
C GLU A 81 -3.43 -1.41 11.60
N ALA A 82 -2.17 -1.21 12.02
CA ALA A 82 -1.49 0.06 11.86
C ALA A 82 -1.33 0.45 10.39
N LEU A 83 -0.87 -0.48 9.55
CA LEU A 83 -0.70 -0.26 8.11
C LEU A 83 -2.01 0.08 7.41
N ALA A 84 -3.10 -0.62 7.73
CA ALA A 84 -4.41 -0.34 7.16
C ALA A 84 -4.87 1.10 7.47
N LYS A 85 -4.63 1.58 8.69
CA LYS A 85 -4.94 2.96 9.10
C LYS A 85 -4.08 3.99 8.38
N ILE A 86 -2.78 3.73 8.22
CA ILE A 86 -1.86 4.60 7.46
C ILE A 86 -2.31 4.67 6.01
N ILE A 87 -2.56 3.52 5.37
CA ILE A 87 -3.05 3.44 3.99
C ILE A 87 -4.34 4.24 3.84
N ALA A 88 -5.33 4.05 4.70
CA ALA A 88 -6.60 4.77 4.61
C ALA A 88 -6.42 6.30 4.74
N ARG A 89 -5.59 6.75 5.68
CA ARG A 89 -5.27 8.18 5.86
C ARG A 89 -4.67 8.78 4.59
N TYR A 90 -3.66 8.13 4.02
CA TYR A 90 -2.94 8.66 2.86
C TYR A 90 -3.66 8.47 1.53
N TYR A 91 -4.50 7.44 1.44
CA TYR A 91 -5.41 7.25 0.31
C TYR A 91 -6.34 8.45 0.16
N ARG A 92 -6.93 8.92 1.26
CA ARG A 92 -7.78 10.11 1.27
C ARG A 92 -7.07 11.35 0.76
N LEU A 93 -5.79 11.50 1.07
CA LEU A 93 -5.01 12.66 0.61
C LEU A 93 -4.74 12.60 -0.90
N CYS A 94 -4.48 11.42 -1.46
CA CYS A 94 -4.27 11.24 -2.90
C CYS A 94 -5.55 11.46 -3.72
N TRP A 95 -6.66 10.84 -3.31
CA TRP A 95 -7.85 10.69 -4.15
C TRP A 95 -9.08 11.43 -3.62
N LYS A 96 -8.96 12.14 -2.49
CA LYS A 96 -10.06 12.88 -1.84
C LYS A 96 -11.28 12.01 -1.53
N ASP A 97 -11.03 10.75 -1.21
CA ASP A 97 -12.06 9.76 -0.91
C ASP A 97 -11.72 8.95 0.35
N ASP A 98 -12.73 8.53 1.10
CA ASP A 98 -12.57 7.85 2.38
C ASP A 98 -12.49 6.33 2.18
N LEU A 99 -11.27 5.78 2.32
CA LEU A 99 -11.03 4.35 2.21
C LEU A 99 -11.52 3.60 3.46
N ARG A 100 -12.52 2.74 3.29
CA ARG A 100 -13.08 1.85 4.32
C ARG A 100 -12.27 0.57 4.42
N ILE A 101 -12.01 0.12 5.64
CA ILE A 101 -11.24 -1.09 5.90
C ILE A 101 -12.21 -2.26 6.10
N ASN A 102 -12.05 -3.32 5.31
CA ASN A 102 -12.80 -4.57 5.45
C ASN A 102 -11.95 -5.61 6.20
#